data_AF-A0A376RJ16-F1
#
_entry.id   AF-A0A376RJ16-F1
#
_cell.length_a   1.000
_cell.length_b   1.000
_cell.length_c   1.000
_cell.angle_alpha   90.00
_cell.angle_beta   90.00
_cell.angle_gamma   90.00
#
_symmetry.space_group_name_H-M   'P 1'
#
loop_
_entity.id
_entity.type
_entity.pdbx_description
1 polymer ?
#
loop_
_entity_poly.entity_id
_entity_poly.type
_entity_poly.pdbx_seq_one_letter_code
_entity_poly.pdbx_strand_id
1 'polypeptide(L)'
;MDALRSVGGEVIEQPRNERERWLVNTVATQARQAGIAMPQVAIYHAPDINAFATGARRDASLVAVSTGLLQNMSPDEAEAVIAHEISHIANGDMVTMTLIQGVVNTFVIFISRILAQLAAGFMGGNRDEGEESNGNPLIYFAVATVLELVLVFWRALSPCGSRVIVNSMLMPVRQNWLVARK
;
A
#
# COMPACT_ATOMS: atom_id res chain seq x y z
N MET A 1 15.82 2.01 0.02
CA MET A 1 16.66 1.01 0.72
C MET A 1 16.02 0.45 2.00
N ASP A 2 15.07 1.16 2.63
CA ASP A 2 14.47 0.70 3.90
C ASP A 2 13.54 -0.52 3.76
N ALA A 3 12.76 -0.62 2.68
CA ALA A 3 11.87 -1.76 2.44
C ALA A 3 12.63 -3.09 2.35
N LEU A 4 13.79 -3.10 1.70
CA LEU A 4 14.59 -4.31 1.48
C LEU A 4 15.31 -4.77 2.75
N ARG A 5 15.79 -3.81 3.55
CA ARG A 5 16.37 -4.06 4.88
C ARG A 5 15.32 -4.62 5.86
N SER A 6 14.06 -4.18 5.77
CA SER A 6 12.99 -4.68 6.64
C SER A 6 12.58 -6.13 6.40
N VAL A 7 12.84 -6.66 5.19
CA VAL A 7 12.54 -8.06 4.83
C VAL A 7 13.78 -8.96 4.82
N GLY A 8 14.96 -8.42 5.13
CA GLY A 8 16.22 -9.16 5.04
C GLY A 8 16.51 -9.66 3.63
N GLY A 9 16.11 -8.89 2.61
CA GLY A 9 16.34 -9.25 1.21
C GLY A 9 17.81 -9.12 0.82
N GLU A 10 18.28 -10.00 -0.04
CA GLU A 10 19.59 -9.92 -0.68
C GLU A 10 19.42 -9.38 -2.11
N VAL A 11 20.12 -8.29 -2.43
CA VAL A 11 20.13 -7.74 -3.79
C VAL A 11 21.03 -8.60 -4.67
N ILE A 12 20.52 -8.99 -5.84
CA ILE A 12 21.28 -9.74 -6.83
C ILE A 12 22.09 -8.73 -7.65
N GLU A 13 23.36 -8.53 -7.31
CA GLU A 13 24.29 -7.77 -8.15
C GLU A 13 24.85 -8.62 -9.30
N GLN A 14 25.13 -9.89 -9.02
CA GLN A 14 25.60 -10.87 -10.00
C GLN A 14 24.85 -12.19 -9.78
N PRO A 15 24.18 -12.76 -10.81
CA PRO A 15 23.45 -14.00 -10.67
C PRO A 15 24.38 -15.18 -10.36
N ARG A 16 24.18 -15.83 -9.22
CA ARG A 16 24.99 -16.97 -8.74
C ARG A 16 24.48 -18.31 -9.23
N ASN A 17 23.21 -18.39 -9.61
CA ASN A 17 22.54 -19.60 -10.06
C ASN A 17 21.63 -19.35 -11.27
N GLU A 18 21.15 -20.42 -11.90
CA GLU A 18 20.30 -20.32 -13.10
C GLU A 18 18.97 -19.61 -12.82
N ARG A 19 18.40 -19.79 -11.63
CA ARG A 19 17.12 -19.17 -11.23
C ARG A 19 17.26 -17.66 -11.06
N GLU A 20 18.32 -17.19 -10.40
CA GLU A 20 18.64 -15.76 -10.29
C GLU A 20 18.89 -15.15 -11.66
N ARG A 21 19.59 -15.88 -12.54
CA ARG A 21 19.87 -15.41 -13.91
C ARG A 21 18.60 -15.29 -14.72
N TRP A 22 17.72 -16.29 -14.64
CA TRP A 22 16.39 -16.25 -15.22
C TRP A 22 15.61 -15.04 -14.68
N LEU A 23 15.55 -14.86 -13.36
CA LEU A 23 14.80 -13.78 -12.72
C LEU A 23 15.28 -12.40 -13.18
N VAL A 24 16.60 -12.15 -13.16
CA VAL A 24 17.18 -10.88 -13.61
C VAL A 24 16.89 -10.64 -15.10
N ASN A 25 16.99 -11.66 -15.95
CA ASN A 25 16.70 -11.54 -17.38
C ASN A 25 15.21 -11.28 -17.66
N THR A 26 14.32 -11.94 -16.92
CA THR A 26 12.87 -11.74 -17.00
C THR A 26 12.51 -10.31 -16.61
N VAL A 27 12.98 -9.84 -15.45
CA VAL A 27 12.77 -8.46 -15.00
C VAL A 27 13.35 -7.46 -16.01
N ALA A 28 14.55 -7.70 -16.55
CA ALA A 28 15.15 -6.82 -17.55
C ALA A 28 14.34 -6.76 -18.85
N THR A 29 13.79 -7.89 -19.30
CA THR A 29 12.96 -7.94 -20.50
C THR A 29 11.64 -7.21 -20.30
N GLN A 30 10.97 -7.45 -19.18
CA GLN A 30 9.71 -6.79 -18.83
C GLN A 30 9.90 -5.29 -18.59
N ALA A 31 10.98 -4.88 -17.92
CA ALA A 31 11.31 -3.46 -17.73
C ALA A 31 11.52 -2.73 -19.06
N ARG A 32 12.24 -3.36 -20.02
CA ARG A 32 12.40 -2.82 -21.38
C ARG A 32 11.07 -2.72 -22.12
N GLN A 33 10.22 -3.74 -22.03
CA GLN A 33 8.89 -3.74 -22.64
C GLN A 33 7.99 -2.64 -22.05
N ALA A 34 8.09 -2.41 -20.74
CA ALA A 34 7.34 -1.38 -20.02
C ALA A 34 7.95 0.04 -20.15
N GLY A 35 9.12 0.17 -20.79
CA GLY A 35 9.80 1.46 -20.97
C GLY A 35 10.29 2.10 -19.66
N ILE A 36 10.61 1.30 -18.65
CA ILE A 36 11.15 1.78 -17.36
C ILE A 36 12.64 1.46 -17.21
N ALA A 37 13.32 2.16 -16.30
CA ALA A 37 14.70 1.81 -15.96
C ALA A 37 14.75 0.43 -15.30
N MET A 38 15.88 -0.26 -15.44
CA MET A 38 16.07 -1.60 -14.85
C MET A 38 15.89 -1.53 -13.33
N PRO A 39 14.86 -2.20 -12.77
CA PRO A 39 14.68 -2.27 -11.33
C PRO A 39 15.82 -3.06 -10.68
N GLN A 40 16.15 -2.72 -9.44
CA GLN A 40 16.97 -3.61 -8.62
C GLN A 40 16.19 -4.91 -8.37
N VAL A 41 16.87 -6.06 -8.44
CA VAL A 41 16.24 -7.36 -8.19
C VAL A 41 16.78 -7.91 -6.89
N ALA A 42 15.88 -8.38 -6.02
CA ALA A 42 16.25 -8.97 -4.74
C ALA A 42 15.46 -10.25 -4.46
N ILE A 43 16.09 -11.15 -3.72
CA ILE A 43 15.44 -12.34 -3.18
C ILE A 43 15.42 -12.21 -1.67
N TYR A 44 14.29 -12.57 -1.04
CA TYR A 44 14.20 -12.67 0.40
C TYR A 44 13.72 -14.05 0.83
N HIS A 45 14.21 -14.49 1.99
CA HIS A 45 13.90 -15.81 2.52
C HIS A 45 12.55 -15.79 3.23
N ALA A 46 11.54 -16.32 2.57
CA ALA A 46 10.23 -16.57 3.15
C ALA A 46 9.60 -17.82 2.49
N PRO A 47 8.87 -18.66 3.27
CA PRO A 47 8.16 -19.82 2.73
C PRO A 47 6.91 -19.41 1.93
N ASP A 48 6.40 -18.21 2.18
CA ASP A 48 5.20 -17.70 1.52
C ASP A 48 5.46 -17.41 0.03
N ILE A 49 4.46 -17.61 -0.80
CA ILE A 49 4.48 -17.27 -2.23
C ILE A 49 4.15 -15.79 -2.37
N ASN A 50 5.17 -14.94 -2.54
CA ASN A 50 4.98 -13.51 -2.62
C ASN A 50 6.08 -12.83 -3.44
N ALA A 51 5.68 -11.81 -4.22
CA ALA A 51 6.55 -10.85 -4.87
C ALA A 51 5.97 -9.46 -4.64
N PHE A 52 6.83 -8.50 -4.36
CA PHE A 52 6.42 -7.11 -4.27
C PHE A 52 7.40 -6.23 -5.02
N ALA A 53 6.86 -5.16 -5.58
CA ALA A 53 7.65 -4.16 -6.26
C ALA A 53 7.42 -2.79 -5.63
N THR A 54 8.49 -2.02 -5.47
CA THR A 54 8.44 -0.71 -4.86
C THR A 54 9.31 0.26 -5.63
N GLY A 55 8.84 1.48 -5.81
CA GLY A 55 9.59 2.54 -6.47
C GLY A 55 8.78 3.81 -6.42
N ALA A 56 9.31 4.83 -5.75
CA ALA A 56 8.68 6.16 -5.74
C ALA A 56 8.75 6.83 -7.12
N ARG A 57 9.68 6.38 -7.97
CA ARG A 57 9.88 6.85 -9.34
C ARG A 57 10.24 5.69 -10.26
N ARG A 58 9.89 5.81 -11.55
CA ARG A 58 10.14 4.80 -12.60
C ARG A 58 11.63 4.46 -12.76
N ASP A 59 12.51 5.40 -12.38
CA ASP A 59 13.96 5.30 -12.47
C ASP A 59 14.64 4.76 -11.20
N ALA A 60 13.90 4.59 -10.11
CA ALA A 60 14.41 4.09 -8.84
C ALA A 60 13.45 3.05 -8.25
N SER A 61 13.35 1.91 -8.92
CA SER A 61 12.46 0.81 -8.58
C SER A 61 13.22 -0.44 -8.13
N LEU A 62 12.54 -1.28 -7.36
CA LEU A 62 13.02 -2.51 -6.76
C LEU A 62 11.93 -3.57 -6.90
N VAL A 63 12.30 -4.76 -7.35
CA VAL A 63 11.46 -5.96 -7.38
C VAL A 63 12.07 -6.98 -6.42
N ALA A 64 11.31 -7.40 -5.43
CA ALA A 64 11.72 -8.39 -4.45
C ALA A 64 10.81 -9.63 -4.52
N VAL A 65 11.43 -10.80 -4.61
CA VAL A 65 10.72 -12.09 -4.77
C VAL A 65 11.08 -13.02 -3.61
N SER A 66 10.09 -13.73 -3.06
CA SER A 66 10.34 -14.70 -2.01
C SER A 66 10.95 -15.99 -2.55
N THR A 67 11.72 -16.69 -1.70
CA THR A 67 12.14 -18.06 -2.02
C THR A 67 10.96 -19.01 -2.21
N GLY A 68 9.86 -18.83 -1.46
CA GLY A 68 8.65 -19.63 -1.58
C GLY A 68 8.00 -19.49 -2.96
N LEU A 69 8.00 -18.29 -3.55
CA LEU A 69 7.49 -18.07 -4.91
C LEU A 69 8.36 -18.82 -5.94
N LEU A 70 9.68 -18.64 -5.87
CA LEU A 70 10.62 -19.29 -6.79
C LEU A 70 10.65 -20.83 -6.68
N GLN A 71 10.18 -21.39 -5.58
CA GLN A 71 10.14 -22.83 -5.35
C GLN A 71 8.79 -23.48 -5.69
N ASN A 72 7.68 -22.75 -5.49
CA ASN A 72 6.34 -23.31 -5.63
C ASN A 72 5.62 -22.89 -6.92
N MET A 73 6.12 -21.90 -7.66
CA MET A 73 5.58 -21.51 -8.96
C MET A 73 6.44 -22.00 -10.11
N SER A 74 5.80 -22.31 -11.23
CA SER A 74 6.49 -22.52 -12.50
C SER A 74 7.08 -21.20 -13.03
N PRO A 75 8.09 -21.25 -13.91
CA PRO A 75 8.67 -20.04 -14.52
C PRO A 75 7.62 -19.16 -15.19
N ASP A 76 6.65 -19.75 -15.89
CA ASP A 76 5.61 -19.00 -16.61
C ASP A 76 4.65 -18.27 -15.64
N GLU A 77 4.25 -18.93 -14.55
CA GLU A 77 3.41 -18.31 -13.51
C GLU A 77 4.15 -17.18 -12.80
N ALA A 78 5.41 -17.42 -12.43
CA ALA A 78 6.24 -16.41 -11.79
C ALA A 78 6.48 -15.21 -12.74
N GLU A 79 6.70 -15.46 -14.03
CA GLU A 79 6.83 -14.42 -15.04
C GLU A 79 5.58 -13.54 -15.13
N ALA A 80 4.39 -14.15 -15.12
CA ALA A 80 3.12 -13.42 -15.15
C ALA A 80 2.93 -12.54 -13.90
N VAL A 81 3.28 -13.04 -12.71
CA VAL A 81 3.22 -12.28 -11.46
C VAL A 81 4.19 -11.09 -11.50
N ILE A 82 5.43 -11.30 -11.93
CA ILE A 82 6.43 -10.23 -12.02
C ILE A 82 6.00 -9.19 -13.06
N ALA A 83 5.44 -9.61 -14.20
CA ALA A 83 4.91 -8.69 -15.20
C ALA A 83 3.81 -7.80 -14.63
N HIS A 84 2.89 -8.38 -13.85
CA HIS A 84 1.83 -7.66 -13.17
C HIS A 84 2.40 -6.60 -12.20
N GLU A 85 3.39 -6.96 -11.39
CA GLU A 85 4.01 -6.01 -10.46
C GLU A 85 4.83 -4.92 -11.16
N ILE A 86 5.53 -5.24 -12.24
CA ILE A 86 6.25 -4.26 -13.07
C ILE A 86 5.29 -3.28 -13.73
N SER A 87 4.10 -3.74 -14.15
CA SER A 87 3.05 -2.86 -14.70
C SER A 87 2.60 -1.81 -13.68
N HIS A 88 2.53 -2.16 -12.39
CA HIS A 88 2.20 -1.21 -11.32
C HIS A 88 3.30 -0.18 -11.09
N ILE A 89 4.57 -0.58 -11.16
CA ILE A 89 5.69 0.37 -11.13
C ILE A 89 5.65 1.29 -12.35
N ALA A 90 5.42 0.69 -13.53
CA ALA A 90 5.36 1.42 -14.77
C ALA A 90 4.26 2.46 -14.69
N ASN A 91 3.04 2.13 -14.28
CA ASN A 91 1.99 3.14 -14.17
C ASN A 91 2.18 4.11 -12.99
N GLY A 92 3.00 3.75 -12.00
CA GLY A 92 3.15 4.50 -10.75
C GLY A 92 1.94 4.35 -9.83
N ASP A 93 1.07 3.38 -10.12
CA ASP A 93 -0.26 3.19 -9.50
C ASP A 93 -0.17 3.01 -7.98
N MET A 94 0.93 2.46 -7.48
CA MET A 94 1.11 2.23 -6.04
C MET A 94 1.24 3.54 -5.25
N VAL A 95 1.86 4.57 -5.83
CA VAL A 95 2.07 5.87 -5.16
C VAL A 95 0.88 6.78 -5.39
N THR A 96 0.35 6.86 -6.61
CA THR A 96 -0.81 7.70 -6.95
C THR A 96 -2.06 7.26 -6.20
N MET A 97 -2.34 5.95 -6.08
CA MET A 97 -3.47 5.48 -5.25
C MET A 97 -3.34 5.88 -3.79
N THR A 98 -2.14 5.74 -3.21
CA THR A 98 -1.90 6.09 -1.81
C THR A 98 -2.07 7.59 -1.58
N LEU A 99 -1.55 8.42 -2.49
CA LEU A 99 -1.66 9.87 -2.42
C LEU A 99 -3.12 10.34 -2.59
N ILE A 100 -3.83 9.82 -3.61
CA ILE A 100 -5.25 10.12 -3.83
C ILE A 100 -6.07 9.75 -2.59
N GLN A 101 -5.82 8.59 -2.00
CA GLN A 101 -6.53 8.13 -0.82
C GLN A 101 -6.30 9.02 0.41
N GLY A 102 -5.06 9.50 0.61
CA GLY A 102 -4.75 10.48 1.65
C GLY A 102 -5.51 11.79 1.45
N VAL A 103 -5.47 12.32 0.23
CA VAL A 103 -6.18 13.55 -0.15
C VAL A 103 -7.69 13.40 0.05
N VAL A 104 -8.30 12.34 -0.48
CA VAL A 104 -9.74 12.06 -0.34
C VAL A 104 -10.14 11.95 1.13
N ASN A 105 -9.35 11.26 1.96
CA ASN A 105 -9.65 11.15 3.40
C ASN A 105 -9.67 12.53 4.08
N THR A 106 -8.68 13.38 3.79
CA THR A 106 -8.64 14.75 4.32
C THR A 106 -9.85 15.57 3.86
N PHE A 107 -10.24 15.47 2.58
CA PHE A 107 -11.42 16.16 2.06
C PHE A 107 -12.72 15.66 2.70
N VAL A 108 -12.87 14.35 2.92
CA VAL A 108 -14.05 13.79 3.59
C VAL A 108 -14.14 14.32 5.02
N ILE A 109 -13.06 14.31 5.80
CA ILE A 109 -13.06 14.84 7.17
C ILE A 109 -13.41 16.33 7.18
N PHE A 110 -12.84 17.10 6.24
CA PHE A 110 -13.09 18.54 6.13
C PHE A 110 -14.56 18.85 5.78
N ILE A 111 -15.12 18.18 4.77
CA ILE A 111 -16.52 18.35 4.36
C ILE A 111 -17.45 17.86 5.47
N SER A 112 -17.12 16.76 6.15
CA SER A 112 -17.87 16.24 7.29
C SER A 112 -17.95 17.27 8.42
N ARG A 113 -16.85 17.98 8.70
CA ARG A 113 -16.85 19.08 9.68
C ARG A 113 -17.80 20.21 9.29
N ILE A 114 -17.76 20.66 8.04
CA ILE A 114 -18.63 21.73 7.55
C ILE A 114 -20.11 21.30 7.62
N LEU A 115 -20.42 20.10 7.15
CA LEU A 115 -21.78 19.56 7.18
C LEU A 115 -22.28 19.35 8.62
N ALA A 116 -21.42 18.89 9.53
CA ALA A 116 -21.76 18.77 10.95
C ALA A 116 -22.06 20.13 11.59
N GLN A 117 -21.29 21.18 11.26
CA GLN A 117 -21.55 22.54 11.72
C GLN A 117 -22.87 23.09 11.19
N LEU A 118 -23.17 22.88 9.90
CA LEU A 118 -24.43 23.31 9.29
C LEU A 118 -25.64 22.55 9.85
N ALA A 119 -25.51 21.23 10.02
CA ALA A 119 -26.56 20.40 10.59
C ALA A 119 -26.84 20.75 12.06
N ALA A 120 -25.80 21.04 12.85
CA ALA A 120 -25.94 21.54 14.21
C ALA A 120 -26.66 22.90 14.25
N GLY A 121 -26.37 23.78 13.30
CA GLY A 121 -27.06 25.07 13.14
C GLY A 121 -28.54 24.93 12.75
N PHE A 122 -28.92 23.90 12.01
CA PHE A 122 -30.30 23.68 11.57
C PHE A 122 -31.15 22.89 12.57
N MET A 123 -30.52 22.04 13.40
CA MET A 123 -31.18 21.23 14.43
C MET A 123 -31.19 21.88 15.82
N GLY A 124 -30.43 22.96 16.01
CA GLY A 124 -30.25 23.71 17.27
C GLY A 124 -31.38 24.68 17.63
N GLY A 125 -32.63 24.35 17.29
CA GLY A 125 -33.79 25.00 17.90
C GLY A 125 -34.06 24.38 19.27
N ASN A 126 -33.62 25.07 20.34
CA ASN A 126 -33.97 24.86 21.74
C ASN A 126 -33.11 23.86 22.55
N ARG A 127 -32.03 24.36 23.16
CA ARG A 127 -31.74 24.21 24.59
C ARG A 127 -30.51 25.03 24.99
N ASP A 128 -30.74 25.91 25.97
CA ASP A 128 -29.78 26.77 26.61
C ASP A 128 -28.66 26.03 27.37
N GLU A 129 -27.64 26.85 27.66
CA GLU A 129 -26.65 26.78 28.74
C GLU A 129 -25.34 26.03 28.48
N GLY A 130 -24.29 26.83 28.30
CA GLY A 130 -22.96 26.53 28.81
C GLY A 130 -21.98 25.89 27.83
N GLU A 131 -20.98 26.69 27.46
CA GLU A 131 -19.66 26.28 26.93
C GLU A 131 -19.54 25.95 25.43
N GLU A 132 -18.85 26.91 24.79
CA GLU A 132 -18.00 26.81 23.61
C GLU A 132 -18.61 26.29 22.31
N SER A 133 -18.75 27.25 21.38
CA SER A 133 -18.94 27.15 19.94
C SER A 133 -18.16 26.00 19.27
N ASN A 134 -18.68 24.79 19.37
CA ASN A 134 -18.30 23.66 18.55
C ASN A 134 -19.53 22.73 18.50
N GLY A 135 -20.03 22.43 17.30
CA GLY A 135 -21.26 21.65 17.13
C GLY A 135 -21.27 20.38 17.99
N ASN A 136 -22.44 20.03 18.54
CA ASN A 136 -22.63 18.97 19.53
C ASN A 136 -21.68 17.78 19.27
N PRO A 137 -20.68 17.51 20.14
CA PRO A 137 -19.63 16.54 19.87
C PRO A 137 -20.19 15.15 19.58
N LEU A 138 -21.35 14.80 20.15
CA LEU A 138 -22.08 13.56 19.85
C LEU A 138 -22.50 13.44 18.38
N ILE A 139 -22.98 14.54 17.77
CA ILE A 139 -23.38 14.55 16.36
C ILE A 139 -22.15 14.44 15.46
N TYR A 140 -21.07 15.13 15.80
CA TYR A 140 -19.79 14.99 15.09
C TYR A 140 -19.26 13.56 15.13
N PHE A 141 -19.24 12.92 16.32
CA PHE A 141 -18.79 11.54 16.48
C PHE A 141 -19.68 10.55 15.70
N ALA A 142 -21.01 10.74 15.70
CA ALA A 142 -21.92 9.88 14.96
C ALA A 142 -21.71 9.97 13.44
N VAL A 143 -21.61 11.19 12.90
CA VAL A 143 -21.40 11.43 11.47
C VAL A 143 -20.03 10.92 11.01
N ALA A 144 -18.98 11.20 11.78
CA ALA A 144 -17.63 10.73 11.48
C ALA A 144 -17.55 9.19 11.45
N THR A 145 -18.16 8.52 12.44
CA THR A 145 -18.18 7.05 12.52
C THR A 145 -18.89 6.43 11.33
N VAL A 146 -20.05 6.97 10.92
CA VAL A 146 -20.80 6.46 9.77
C VAL A 146 -20.00 6.64 8.47
N LEU A 147 -19.37 7.80 8.28
CA LEU A 147 -18.56 8.07 7.09
C LEU A 147 -17.31 7.19 7.04
N GLU A 148 -16.64 6.95 8.17
CA GLU A 148 -15.53 6.01 8.25
C GLU A 148 -15.95 4.58 7.91
N LEU A 149 -17.10 4.11 8.42
CA LEU A 149 -17.62 2.78 8.09
C LEU A 149 -17.93 2.63 6.60
N VAL A 150 -18.54 3.66 5.98
CA VAL A 150 -18.80 3.69 4.54
C VAL A 150 -17.50 3.68 3.74
N LEU A 151 -16.50 4.46 4.17
CA LEU A 151 -15.18 4.48 3.52
C LEU A 151 -14.45 3.14 3.67
N VAL A 152 -14.48 2.51 4.84
CA VAL A 152 -13.89 1.18 5.08
C VAL A 152 -14.57 0.13 4.20
N PHE A 153 -15.89 0.15 4.12
CA PHE A 153 -16.66 -0.75 3.26
C PHE A 153 -16.34 -0.56 1.78
N TRP A 154 -16.30 0.69 1.30
CA TRP A 154 -15.91 1.02 -0.07
C TRP A 154 -14.50 0.52 -0.41
N ARG A 155 -13.57 0.67 0.53
CA ARG A 155 -12.18 0.19 0.37
C ARG A 155 -12.08 -1.34 0.36
N ALA A 156 -12.92 -2.03 1.13
CA ALA A 156 -12.98 -3.49 1.15
C ALA A 156 -13.50 -4.07 -0.17
N LEU A 157 -14.37 -3.35 -0.88
CA LEU A 157 -14.85 -3.73 -2.22
C LEU A 157 -13.86 -3.39 -3.36
N SER A 158 -12.89 -2.51 -3.11
CA SER A 158 -11.94 -2.07 -4.14
C SER A 158 -10.72 -3.02 -4.18
N PRO A 159 -10.40 -3.69 -5.31
CA PRO A 159 -9.24 -4.58 -5.42
C PRO A 159 -7.91 -3.88 -5.06
N CYS A 160 -7.81 -2.58 -5.36
CA CYS A 160 -6.66 -1.74 -5.05
C CYS A 160 -6.61 -1.30 -3.57
N GLY A 161 -7.76 -1.14 -2.92
CA GLY A 161 -7.87 -0.72 -1.51
C GLY A 161 -7.39 -1.79 -0.53
N SER A 162 -7.59 -3.06 -0.87
CA SER A 162 -7.15 -4.20 -0.07
C SER A 162 -5.62 -4.29 0.01
N ARG A 163 -4.88 -4.04 -1.07
CA ARG A 163 -3.40 -4.04 -1.06
C ARG A 163 -2.80 -2.89 -0.27
N VAL A 164 -3.42 -1.69 -0.30
CA VAL A 164 -2.96 -0.54 0.50
C VAL A 164 -3.23 -0.74 1.99
N ILE A 165 -4.40 -1.29 2.36
CA ILE A 165 -4.71 -1.63 3.76
C ILE A 165 -3.78 -2.73 4.25
N VAL A 166 -3.61 -3.83 3.51
CA VAL A 166 -2.73 -4.94 3.92
C VAL A 166 -1.29 -4.48 4.10
N ASN A 167 -0.75 -3.66 3.19
CA ASN A 167 0.62 -3.19 3.30
C ASN A 167 0.80 -2.15 4.43
N SER A 168 -0.18 -1.27 4.64
CA SER A 168 -0.16 -0.28 5.74
C SER A 168 -0.41 -0.91 7.12
N MET A 169 -1.13 -2.03 7.18
CA MET A 169 -1.51 -2.72 8.42
C MET A 169 -0.47 -3.79 8.83
N LEU A 170 0.27 -4.35 7.86
CA LEU A 170 1.39 -5.27 8.13
C LEU A 170 2.69 -4.56 8.51
N MET A 171 2.88 -3.28 8.15
CA MET A 171 4.09 -2.52 8.52
C MET A 171 4.24 -2.23 10.03
N PRO A 172 3.21 -1.76 10.77
CA PRO A 172 3.36 -1.53 12.22
C PRO A 172 3.36 -2.82 13.04
N VAL A 173 2.69 -3.88 12.59
CA VAL A 173 2.66 -5.16 13.33
C VAL A 173 3.99 -5.93 13.18
N ARG A 174 4.68 -5.87 12.04
CA ARG A 174 6.01 -6.51 11.88
C ARG A 174 7.13 -5.79 12.63
N GLN A 175 7.05 -4.48 12.85
CA GLN A 175 8.07 -3.74 13.59
C GLN A 175 8.11 -4.14 15.08
N ASN A 176 6.96 -4.45 15.70
CA ASN A 176 6.90 -4.79 17.11
C ASN A 176 7.41 -6.22 17.41
N TRP A 177 7.25 -7.17 16.47
CA TRP A 177 7.70 -8.55 16.63
C TRP A 177 9.21 -8.75 16.47
N LEU A 178 9.89 -7.90 15.69
CA LEU A 178 11.35 -7.98 15.51
C LEU A 178 12.13 -7.26 16.63
N VAL A 179 11.52 -6.30 17.32
CA VAL A 179 12.08 -5.66 18.52
C VAL A 179 11.87 -6.53 19.77
N ALA A 180 10.79 -7.30 19.84
CA ALA A 180 10.51 -8.21 20.96
C ALA A 180 11.34 -9.52 20.95
N ARG A 181 12.21 -9.72 19.97
CA ARG A 181 13.09 -10.91 19.84
C ARG A 181 14.58 -10.58 19.85
N LYS A 182 14.95 -9.43 20.43
CA LYS A 182 16.30 -9.15 20.92
C LYS A 182 16.32 -9.25 22.44
#